data_AF-A0A7S3UBR6-F1
#
_entry.id   AF-A0A7S3UBR6-F1
#
_cell.length_a   1.000
_cell.length_b   1.000
_cell.length_c   1.000
_cell.angle_alpha   90.00
_cell.angle_beta   90.00
_cell.angle_gamma   90.00
#
_symmetry.space_group_name_H-M   'P 1'
#
loop_
_entity.id
_entity.type
_entity.pdbx_description
1 polymer ?
#
loop_
_entity_poly.entity_id
_entity_poly.type
_entity_poly.pdbx_seq_one_letter_code
_entity_poly.pdbx_strand_id
1 'polypeptide(L)'
;MQNRSLTHARWNRLATYRHPTVRDVAFVLACPQLVESSETLRITEALPNQGKAEEELEWLQGLDESPQLVEKWMEEHGKHRKGDRRLGIYYSDLVEFVLQSCPSFDYGHMCTGVQVNGTKRRQDGAAALTTLGEFDVLLELRNEYESKNTLEHWEMTVKFLLHVDSYRENGLPPVPLMCPLNTFLGPHKAENLLDRTERLQRQLRLSKEPAAMRIIEENFEASEMEIKTMAHIQGYLFYHVHFWAQHHCYLETSIAPDKTQLLKINPKHWHGWWVHAGDVHVLGELFPGSKWHVVPKLRWLSPVVMISGHEEELLSLEDLIDMLSQLAMDSSKRGTWRQQRLLLAEMTPNPDLHDGVWIESSRGFVVEQGWPQEPLPLGTLE
;
A
#
# COMPACT_ATOMS: atom_id res chain seq x y z
N MET A 1 -7.71 -26.64 -2.18
CA MET A 1 -7.48 -25.23 -1.78
C MET A 1 -6.50 -25.12 -0.60
N GLN A 2 -5.35 -25.81 -0.63
CA GLN A 2 -4.34 -25.70 0.43
C GLN A 2 -2.95 -25.64 -0.20
N ASN A 3 -2.56 -24.44 -0.61
CA ASN A 3 -1.16 -24.05 -0.70
C ASN A 3 -1.16 -22.55 -0.39
N ARG A 4 -1.19 -22.21 0.90
CA ARG A 4 -1.21 -20.82 1.35
C ARG A 4 0.23 -20.32 1.33
N SER A 5 0.53 -19.41 0.40
CA SER A 5 1.85 -18.78 0.28
C SER A 5 2.27 -18.09 1.60
N LEU A 6 3.57 -17.90 1.81
CA LEU A 6 4.12 -17.15 2.97
C LEU A 6 3.46 -15.76 3.12
N THR A 7 3.10 -15.15 2.00
CA THR A 7 2.34 -13.90 1.91
C THR A 7 1.00 -14.01 2.63
N HIS A 8 0.26 -15.07 2.36
CA HIS A 8 -1.04 -15.33 2.95
C HIS A 8 -0.95 -15.69 4.44
N ALA A 9 0.14 -16.32 4.88
CA ALA A 9 0.40 -16.57 6.30
C ALA A 9 0.61 -15.26 7.10
N ARG A 10 1.44 -14.34 6.60
CA ARG A 10 1.64 -13.02 7.22
C ARG A 10 0.33 -12.23 7.27
N TRP A 11 -0.41 -12.23 6.17
CA TRP A 11 -1.68 -11.54 6.07
C TRP A 11 -2.72 -12.09 7.06
N ASN A 12 -2.85 -13.42 7.18
CA ASN A 12 -3.74 -14.05 8.17
C ASN A 12 -3.34 -13.73 9.62
N ARG A 13 -2.04 -13.57 9.90
CA ARG A 13 -1.56 -13.15 11.23
C ARG A 13 -2.07 -11.76 11.60
N LEU A 14 -2.16 -10.83 10.65
CA LEU A 14 -2.73 -9.51 10.95
C LEU A 14 -4.19 -9.61 11.40
N ALA A 15 -4.96 -10.52 10.82
CA ALA A 15 -6.37 -10.72 11.19
C ALA A 15 -6.56 -11.27 12.62
N THR A 16 -5.49 -11.67 13.33
CA THR A 16 -5.60 -12.11 14.73
C THR A 16 -5.63 -10.96 15.73
N TYR A 17 -5.16 -9.77 15.35
CA TYR A 17 -5.22 -8.59 16.23
C TYR A 17 -6.63 -8.00 16.25
N ARG A 18 -7.11 -7.64 17.45
CA ARG A 18 -8.47 -7.15 17.70
C ARG A 18 -8.65 -5.72 17.20
N HIS A 19 -7.64 -4.87 17.38
CA HIS A 19 -7.77 -3.44 17.13
C HIS A 19 -7.35 -3.06 15.69
N PRO A 20 -8.21 -2.36 14.91
CA PRO A 20 -7.89 -1.99 13.53
C PRO A 20 -6.58 -1.22 13.38
N THR A 21 -6.30 -0.27 14.27
CA THR A 21 -5.07 0.52 14.21
C THR A 21 -3.83 -0.33 14.50
N VAL A 22 -3.92 -1.34 15.37
CA VAL A 22 -2.81 -2.28 15.61
C VAL A 22 -2.58 -3.18 14.39
N ARG A 23 -3.65 -3.61 13.70
CA ARG A 23 -3.53 -4.30 12.42
C ARG A 23 -2.84 -3.43 11.37
N ASP A 24 -3.10 -2.12 11.35
CA ASP A 24 -2.45 -1.19 10.44
C ASP A 24 -0.98 -0.93 10.81
N VAL A 25 -0.60 -0.95 12.10
CA VAL A 25 0.80 -0.96 12.53
C VAL A 25 1.50 -2.23 12.07
N ALA A 26 0.87 -3.40 12.27
CA ALA A 26 1.38 -4.67 11.79
C ALA A 26 1.48 -4.73 10.26
N PHE A 27 0.59 -4.04 9.54
CA PHE A 27 0.69 -3.84 8.08
C PHE A 27 2.00 -3.17 7.69
N VAL A 28 2.37 -2.06 8.35
CA VAL A 28 3.59 -1.31 8.04
C VAL A 28 4.85 -2.19 8.17
N LEU A 29 4.88 -3.05 9.19
CA LEU A 29 5.99 -3.97 9.43
C LEU A 29 6.01 -5.17 8.48
N ALA A 30 4.85 -5.78 8.23
CA ALA A 30 4.76 -7.07 7.54
C ALA A 30 4.54 -6.99 6.02
N CYS A 31 4.01 -5.86 5.52
CA CYS A 31 3.63 -5.70 4.11
C CYS A 31 4.89 -5.77 3.23
N PRO A 32 4.96 -6.75 2.31
CA PRO A 32 6.04 -6.85 1.35
C PRO A 32 6.02 -5.67 0.38
N GLN A 33 7.20 -5.33 -0.13
CA GLN A 33 7.31 -4.33 -1.19
C GLN A 33 6.65 -4.81 -2.47
N LEU A 34 6.13 -3.90 -3.29
CA LEU A 34 5.48 -4.22 -4.56
C LEU A 34 6.48 -4.60 -5.65
N VAL A 35 7.71 -4.10 -5.57
CA VAL A 35 8.77 -4.36 -6.56
C VAL A 35 10.07 -4.77 -5.87
N GLU A 36 10.88 -5.58 -6.56
CA GLU A 36 12.19 -6.02 -6.08
C GLU A 36 13.21 -4.88 -6.16
N SER A 37 14.22 -4.93 -5.28
CA SER A 37 15.34 -4.00 -5.33
C SER A 37 16.15 -4.15 -6.63
N SER A 38 16.67 -3.04 -7.16
CA SER A 38 17.60 -3.04 -8.29
C SER A 38 18.74 -2.05 -8.08
N GLU A 39 19.68 -2.01 -9.03
CA GLU A 39 20.78 -1.03 -9.02
C GLU A 39 20.29 0.42 -9.10
N THR A 40 19.13 0.64 -9.74
CA THR A 40 18.60 2.00 -9.98
C THR A 40 17.66 2.48 -8.88
N LEU A 41 17.09 1.56 -8.10
CA LEU A 41 16.20 1.86 -6.99
C LEU A 41 16.40 0.80 -5.90
N ARG A 42 17.08 1.19 -4.83
CA ARG A 42 17.25 0.33 -3.66
C ARG A 42 15.95 0.27 -2.88
N ILE A 43 15.49 -0.95 -2.63
CA ILE A 43 14.25 -1.24 -1.92
C ILE A 43 14.57 -2.24 -0.81
N THR A 44 14.15 -1.95 0.41
CA THR A 44 14.33 -2.88 1.53
C THR A 44 13.27 -3.98 1.49
N GLU A 45 13.60 -5.23 1.80
CA GLU A 45 12.62 -6.33 1.75
C GLU A 45 11.45 -6.14 2.75
N ALA A 46 11.74 -5.52 3.89
CA ALA A 46 10.82 -5.08 4.94
C ALA A 46 11.43 -3.88 5.66
N LEU A 47 10.71 -3.21 6.57
CA LEU A 47 11.40 -2.28 7.47
C LEU A 47 12.48 -3.06 8.24
N PRO A 48 13.71 -2.54 8.34
CA PRO A 48 14.81 -3.26 8.98
C PRO A 48 14.45 -3.52 10.44
N ASN A 49 14.28 -4.80 10.79
CA ASN A 49 13.95 -5.20 12.16
C ASN A 49 15.18 -5.46 13.04
N GLN A 50 16.39 -5.20 12.52
CA GLN A 50 17.69 -5.42 13.17
C GLN A 50 17.84 -6.82 13.83
N GLY A 51 17.13 -7.84 13.32
CA GLY A 51 17.15 -9.20 13.89
C GLY A 51 16.23 -9.42 15.11
N LYS A 52 15.44 -8.43 15.52
CA LYS A 52 14.57 -8.42 16.71
C LYS A 52 13.12 -8.84 16.41
N ALA A 53 12.94 -9.81 15.52
CA ALA A 53 11.62 -10.23 15.07
C ALA A 53 10.69 -10.71 16.21
N GLU A 54 11.24 -11.34 17.25
CA GLU A 54 10.45 -11.80 18.40
C GLU A 54 9.99 -10.62 19.27
N GLU A 55 10.89 -9.68 19.57
CA GLU A 55 10.56 -8.46 20.33
C GLU A 55 9.49 -7.62 19.62
N GLU A 56 9.55 -7.56 18.28
CA GLU A 56 8.53 -6.91 17.45
C GLU A 56 7.14 -7.55 17.62
N LEU A 57 7.10 -8.89 17.68
CA LEU A 57 5.87 -9.65 17.84
C LEU A 57 5.29 -9.48 19.25
N GLU A 58 6.13 -9.55 20.28
CA GLU A 58 5.74 -9.27 21.66
C GLU A 58 5.21 -7.84 21.81
N TRP A 59 5.87 -6.88 21.16
CA TRP A 59 5.44 -5.48 21.14
C TRP A 59 4.08 -5.30 20.45
N LEU A 60 3.87 -5.90 19.28
CA LEU A 60 2.57 -5.87 18.59
C LEU A 60 1.46 -6.51 19.43
N GLN A 61 1.76 -7.61 20.13
CA GLN A 61 0.79 -8.24 21.03
C GLN A 61 0.46 -7.32 22.22
N GLY A 62 1.47 -6.69 22.83
CA GLY A 62 1.27 -5.70 23.89
C GLY A 62 0.43 -4.49 23.43
N LEU A 63 0.63 -4.03 22.19
CA LEU A 63 -0.21 -3.00 21.57
C LEU A 63 -1.66 -3.47 21.36
N ASP A 64 -1.89 -4.72 20.98
CA ASP A 64 -3.26 -5.24 20.81
C ASP A 64 -3.96 -5.45 22.16
N GLU A 65 -3.22 -5.77 23.21
CA GLU A 65 -3.75 -5.82 24.58
C GLU A 65 -4.03 -4.42 25.16
N SER A 66 -3.27 -3.40 24.72
CA SER A 66 -3.38 -2.02 25.19
C SER A 66 -3.20 -1.00 24.04
N PRO A 67 -4.22 -0.83 23.17
CA PRO A 67 -4.13 -0.01 21.95
C PRO A 67 -4.04 1.49 22.24
N GLN A 68 -4.26 1.92 23.48
CA GLN A 68 -4.32 3.33 23.85
C GLN A 68 -3.00 4.06 23.56
N LEU A 69 -1.87 3.36 23.53
CA LEU A 69 -0.58 3.95 23.18
C LEU A 69 -0.59 4.48 21.73
N VAL A 70 -0.97 3.63 20.77
CA VAL A 70 -1.03 4.04 19.36
C VAL A 70 -2.18 5.01 19.12
N GLU A 71 -3.33 4.81 19.76
CA GLU A 71 -4.49 5.69 19.61
C GLU A 71 -4.18 7.12 20.09
N LYS A 72 -3.57 7.25 21.27
CA LYS A 72 -3.16 8.55 21.83
C LYS A 72 -2.08 9.21 20.98
N TRP A 73 -1.08 8.45 20.51
CA TRP A 73 -0.05 9.00 19.63
C TRP A 73 -0.67 9.54 18.33
N MET A 74 -1.57 8.78 17.71
CA MET A 74 -2.28 9.17 16.49
C MET A 74 -3.20 10.38 16.70
N GLU A 75 -3.69 10.59 17.92
CA GLU A 75 -4.45 11.77 18.33
C GLU A 75 -3.60 13.04 18.42
N GLU A 76 -2.46 12.94 19.08
CA GLU A 76 -1.59 14.07 19.37
C GLU A 76 -0.76 14.48 18.14
N HIS A 77 -0.26 13.50 17.40
CA HIS A 77 0.74 13.70 16.35
C HIS A 77 0.18 13.54 14.94
N GLY A 78 -0.85 12.70 14.77
CA GLY A 78 -1.36 12.27 13.46
C GLY A 78 -1.76 13.42 12.54
N LYS A 79 -1.00 13.61 11.46
CA LYS A 79 -1.26 14.61 10.41
C LYS A 79 -2.61 14.34 9.75
N HIS A 80 -3.02 13.07 9.64
CA HIS A 80 -4.31 12.67 9.06
C HIS A 80 -5.54 13.23 9.82
N ARG A 81 -5.41 13.52 11.13
CA ARG A 81 -6.50 14.10 11.95
C ARG A 81 -6.59 15.63 11.81
N LYS A 82 -5.55 16.30 11.32
CA LYS A 82 -5.48 17.77 11.19
C LYS A 82 -6.12 18.32 9.91
N GLY A 83 -6.97 17.53 9.25
CA GLY A 83 -7.81 17.94 8.12
C GLY A 83 -7.59 17.14 6.83
N ASP A 84 -6.50 16.36 6.74
CA ASP A 84 -6.15 15.62 5.53
C ASP A 84 -6.30 14.10 5.71
N ARG A 85 -7.50 13.61 5.42
CA ARG A 85 -7.87 12.18 5.58
C ARG A 85 -7.40 11.30 4.42
N ARG A 86 -6.30 11.65 3.74
CA ARG A 86 -5.71 10.81 2.69
C ARG A 86 -5.01 9.60 3.32
N LEU A 87 -5.26 8.42 2.75
CA LEU A 87 -4.64 7.16 3.18
C LEU A 87 -3.10 7.23 3.22
N GLY A 88 -2.47 7.94 2.28
CA GLY A 88 -1.01 8.10 2.26
C GLY A 88 -0.46 8.88 3.46
N ILE A 89 -1.23 9.84 3.99
CA ILE A 89 -0.85 10.59 5.19
C ILE A 89 -1.02 9.71 6.44
N TYR A 90 -2.13 8.97 6.53
CA TYR A 90 -2.34 8.00 7.60
C TYR A 90 -1.24 6.93 7.63
N TYR A 91 -0.86 6.39 6.48
CA TYR A 91 0.26 5.46 6.36
C TYR A 91 1.59 6.10 6.82
N SER A 92 1.86 7.35 6.44
CA SER A 92 3.06 8.05 6.92
C SER A 92 3.06 8.24 8.44
N ASP A 93 1.91 8.57 9.04
CA ASP A 93 1.77 8.69 10.49
C ASP A 93 2.06 7.34 11.18
N LEU A 94 1.58 6.22 10.62
CA LEU A 94 1.86 4.88 11.15
C LEU A 94 3.34 4.51 11.04
N VAL A 95 4.01 4.84 9.92
CA VAL A 95 5.46 4.60 9.79
C VAL A 95 6.23 5.41 10.81
N GLU A 96 5.87 6.68 11.01
CA GLU A 96 6.51 7.52 12.03
C GLU A 96 6.31 6.95 13.44
N PHE A 97 5.11 6.47 13.78
CA PHE A 97 4.86 5.77 15.04
C PHE A 97 5.72 4.52 15.20
N VAL A 98 5.79 3.68 14.16
CA VAL A 98 6.60 2.45 14.15
C VAL A 98 8.07 2.78 14.39
N LEU A 99 8.62 3.75 13.65
CA LEU A 99 10.03 4.13 13.80
C LEU A 99 10.35 4.67 15.19
N GLN A 100 9.42 5.38 15.85
CA GLN A 100 9.61 5.93 17.20
C GLN A 100 9.42 4.91 18.32
N SER A 101 8.56 3.91 18.12
CA SER A 101 8.00 3.11 19.21
C SER A 101 8.31 1.62 19.12
N CYS A 102 8.68 1.10 17.94
CA CYS A 102 8.96 -0.31 17.77
C CYS A 102 10.38 -0.65 18.27
N PRO A 103 10.57 -1.66 19.14
CA PRO A 103 11.86 -2.00 19.72
C PRO A 103 12.91 -2.48 18.70
N SER A 104 12.45 -2.86 17.50
CA SER A 104 13.30 -3.28 16.39
C SER A 104 14.16 -2.17 15.77
N PHE A 105 13.86 -0.90 16.08
CA PHE A 105 14.62 0.24 15.54
C PHE A 105 15.46 0.88 16.64
N ASP A 106 16.77 0.61 16.63
CA ASP A 106 17.73 1.44 17.35
C ASP A 106 18.23 2.56 16.44
N TYR A 107 17.84 3.79 16.78
CA TYR A 107 18.20 4.99 16.06
C TYR A 107 18.79 6.06 16.98
N GLY A 108 19.69 6.87 16.42
CA GLY A 108 20.28 8.02 17.09
C GLY A 108 19.34 9.22 17.04
N HIS A 109 19.21 9.79 15.85
CA HIS A 109 18.32 10.89 15.55
C HIS A 109 17.41 10.53 14.37
N MET A 110 16.20 11.09 14.34
CA MET A 110 15.25 10.95 13.25
C MET A 110 14.53 12.28 12.99
N CYS A 111 14.31 12.59 11.72
CA CYS A 111 13.41 13.66 11.29
C CYS A 111 12.42 13.13 10.24
N THR A 112 11.17 13.57 10.27
CA THR A 112 10.14 13.22 9.28
C THR A 112 9.53 14.46 8.64
N GLY A 113 9.12 14.38 7.38
CA GLY A 113 8.43 15.47 6.67
C GLY A 113 9.24 16.77 6.58
N VAL A 114 10.55 16.68 6.37
CA VAL A 114 11.45 17.84 6.37
C VAL A 114 11.48 18.50 5.01
N GLN A 115 10.94 19.72 4.90
CA GLN A 115 10.92 20.47 3.65
C GLN A 115 12.29 21.05 3.30
N VAL A 116 12.74 20.79 2.08
CA VAL A 116 13.97 21.37 1.52
C VAL A 116 13.61 22.55 0.64
N ASN A 117 14.03 23.73 1.06
CA ASN A 117 13.83 24.97 0.30
C ASN A 117 15.13 25.42 -0.35
N GLY A 118 15.03 25.83 -1.61
CA GLY A 118 16.11 26.40 -2.39
C GLY A 118 15.75 27.77 -2.94
N THR A 119 16.61 28.32 -3.78
CA THR A 119 16.38 29.60 -4.45
C THR A 119 16.37 29.40 -5.96
N LYS A 120 15.31 29.89 -6.63
CA LYS A 120 15.23 29.92 -8.10
C LYS A 120 15.22 31.37 -8.58
N ARG A 121 15.99 31.66 -9.64
CA ARG A 121 15.90 32.97 -10.30
C ARG A 121 14.62 33.07 -11.10
N ARG A 122 13.87 34.14 -10.86
CA ARG A 122 12.69 34.54 -11.64
C ARG A 122 13.14 35.19 -12.95
N GLN A 123 12.18 35.38 -13.88
CA GLN A 123 12.42 36.01 -15.17
C GLN A 123 12.90 37.47 -15.06
N ASP A 124 12.56 38.16 -13.97
CA ASP A 124 13.01 39.53 -13.64
C ASP A 124 14.41 39.58 -13.00
N GLY A 125 15.08 38.43 -12.84
CA GLY A 125 16.40 38.32 -12.22
C GLY A 125 16.38 38.22 -10.69
N ALA A 126 15.22 38.37 -10.03
CA ALA A 126 15.12 38.23 -8.58
C ALA A 126 15.22 36.77 -8.13
N ALA A 127 15.88 36.51 -7.01
CA ALA A 127 15.86 35.20 -6.37
C ALA A 127 14.57 35.03 -5.57
N ALA A 128 13.86 33.93 -5.79
CA ALA A 128 12.69 33.55 -5.01
C ALA A 128 12.94 32.20 -4.31
N LEU A 129 12.51 32.10 -3.06
CA LEU A 129 12.43 30.83 -2.35
C LEU A 129 11.48 29.89 -3.08
N THR A 130 11.88 28.64 -3.25
CA THR A 130 11.05 27.57 -3.82
C THR A 130 11.30 26.29 -3.04
N THR A 131 10.27 25.48 -2.86
CA THR A 131 10.43 24.13 -2.34
C THR A 131 11.06 23.25 -3.42
N LEU A 132 12.18 22.61 -3.10
CA LEU A 132 12.87 21.65 -3.96
C LEU A 132 12.33 20.24 -3.75
N GLY A 133 11.90 19.93 -2.52
CA GLY A 133 11.34 18.64 -2.15
C GLY A 133 11.05 18.57 -0.65
N GLU A 134 10.72 17.38 -0.19
CA GLU A 134 10.50 17.05 1.22
C GLU A 134 11.14 15.68 1.45
N PHE A 135 11.84 15.52 2.56
CA PHE A 135 12.28 14.21 3.03
C PHE A 135 11.13 13.54 3.78
N ASP A 136 10.71 12.36 3.34
CA ASP A 136 9.73 11.59 4.10
C ASP A 136 10.31 11.19 5.47
N VAL A 137 11.51 10.58 5.47
CA VAL A 137 12.28 10.25 6.68
C VAL A 137 13.79 10.44 6.45
N LEU A 138 14.46 11.06 7.43
CA LEU A 138 15.91 10.99 7.65
C LEU A 138 16.14 10.27 8.97
N LEU A 139 16.94 9.20 8.97
CA LEU A 139 17.12 8.32 10.12
C LEU A 139 18.59 7.95 10.29
N GLU A 140 19.16 8.25 11.44
CA GLU A 140 20.46 7.72 11.83
C GLU A 140 20.27 6.34 12.47
N LEU A 141 20.53 5.28 11.72
CA LEU A 141 20.50 3.93 12.25
C LEU A 141 21.80 3.62 12.97
N ARG A 142 21.68 3.14 14.20
CA ARG A 142 22.80 2.56 14.95
C ARG A 142 22.95 1.11 14.50
N ASN A 143 24.18 0.70 14.27
CA ASN A 143 24.50 -0.68 13.95
C ASN A 143 25.50 -1.18 14.99
N GLU A 144 25.06 -2.10 15.85
CA GLU A 144 25.88 -2.67 16.92
C GLU A 144 27.14 -3.38 16.39
N TYR A 145 27.15 -3.78 15.11
CA TYR A 145 28.23 -4.50 14.46
C TYR A 145 29.17 -3.61 13.63
N GLU A 146 28.82 -2.35 13.39
CA GLU A 146 29.65 -1.39 12.65
C GLU A 146 30.16 -0.28 13.56
N SER A 147 31.38 0.20 13.32
CA SER A 147 31.98 1.28 14.13
C SER A 147 31.41 2.66 13.82
N LYS A 148 30.54 2.78 12.81
CA LYS A 148 29.93 4.03 12.37
C LYS A 148 28.43 3.84 12.17
N ASN A 149 27.65 4.81 12.64
CA ASN A 149 26.23 4.92 12.32
C ASN A 149 26.05 5.23 10.84
N THR A 150 24.90 4.86 10.28
CA THR A 150 24.55 5.14 8.90
C THR A 150 23.35 6.07 8.84
N LEU A 151 23.46 7.16 8.09
CA LEU A 151 22.33 8.04 7.84
C LEU A 151 21.55 7.52 6.64
N GLU A 152 20.27 7.25 6.83
CA GLU A 152 19.38 6.80 5.78
C GLU A 152 18.35 7.87 5.42
N HIS A 153 18.19 8.12 4.12
CA HIS A 153 17.12 8.90 3.53
C HIS A 153 16.10 7.94 2.94
N TRP A 154 14.90 7.89 3.52
CA TRP A 154 13.82 7.06 3.02
C TRP A 154 12.78 7.89 2.28
N GLU A 155 12.28 7.32 1.18
CA GLU A 155 11.09 7.80 0.46
C GLU A 155 10.05 6.69 0.43
N MET A 156 8.82 7.01 0.80
CA MET A 156 7.83 6.01 1.15
C MET A 156 6.54 6.18 0.35
N THR A 157 5.84 5.07 0.14
CA THR A 157 4.53 5.09 -0.47
C THR A 157 3.74 3.84 -0.17
N VAL A 158 2.42 4.02 -0.03
CA VAL A 158 1.46 2.92 -0.07
C VAL A 158 0.59 3.06 -1.32
N LYS A 159 0.44 1.98 -2.09
CA LYS A 159 -0.29 1.95 -3.36
C LYS A 159 -1.22 0.76 -3.51
N PHE A 160 -2.35 1.01 -4.15
CA PHE A 160 -3.36 0.01 -4.50
C PHE A 160 -3.55 0.11 -6.00
N LEU A 161 -3.00 -0.83 -6.74
CA LEU A 161 -2.89 -0.75 -8.20
C LEU A 161 -3.55 -1.96 -8.84
N LEU A 162 -4.36 -1.73 -9.87
CA LEU A 162 -5.05 -2.77 -10.62
C LEU A 162 -4.25 -3.04 -11.89
N HIS A 163 -3.92 -4.30 -12.10
CA HIS A 163 -3.32 -4.79 -13.33
C HIS A 163 -4.33 -4.67 -14.47
N VAL A 164 -3.94 -3.94 -15.51
CA VAL A 164 -4.63 -3.88 -16.78
C VAL A 164 -4.00 -4.91 -17.71
N ASP A 165 -4.81 -5.82 -18.22
CA ASP A 165 -4.34 -6.80 -19.17
C ASP A 165 -4.03 -6.12 -20.52
N SER A 166 -2.76 -6.08 -20.90
CA SER A 166 -2.41 -5.92 -22.31
C SER A 166 -2.60 -7.29 -22.94
N TYR A 167 -3.85 -7.63 -23.29
CA TYR A 167 -4.21 -8.88 -23.94
C TYR A 167 -3.25 -9.12 -25.12
N ARG A 168 -2.25 -9.98 -24.95
CA ARG A 168 -1.34 -10.35 -26.02
C ARG A 168 -2.12 -11.26 -26.98
N GLU A 169 -1.93 -11.05 -28.27
CA GLU A 169 -2.59 -11.71 -29.42
C GLU A 169 -2.59 -13.26 -29.42
N ASN A 170 -1.98 -13.91 -28.42
CA ASN A 170 -1.78 -15.36 -28.37
C ASN A 170 -2.72 -16.09 -27.39
N GLY A 171 -3.66 -15.39 -26.74
CA GLY A 171 -4.71 -16.01 -25.92
C GLY A 171 -4.24 -16.75 -24.65
N LEU A 172 -2.97 -16.59 -24.25
CA LEU A 172 -2.43 -17.11 -23.00
C LEU A 172 -2.44 -16.00 -21.94
N PRO A 173 -2.85 -16.30 -20.69
CA PRO A 173 -2.84 -15.34 -19.60
C PRO A 173 -1.39 -14.90 -19.29
N PRO A 174 -1.15 -13.62 -18.96
CA PRO A 174 0.19 -13.12 -18.65
C PRO A 174 0.72 -13.73 -17.34
N VAL A 175 2.01 -14.07 -17.28
CA VAL A 175 2.66 -14.46 -16.02
C VAL A 175 2.88 -13.19 -15.19
N PRO A 176 2.41 -13.09 -13.92
CA PRO A 176 2.42 -11.84 -13.14
C PRO A 176 3.81 -11.19 -12.99
N LEU A 177 4.85 -12.02 -12.94
CA LEU A 177 6.25 -11.59 -12.80
C LEU A 177 6.84 -10.99 -14.08
N MET A 178 6.12 -11.09 -15.20
CA MET A 178 6.52 -10.54 -16.50
C MET A 178 5.65 -9.35 -16.92
N CYS A 179 4.75 -8.89 -16.04
CA CYS A 179 3.92 -7.73 -16.29
C CYS A 179 4.75 -6.44 -16.20
N PRO A 180 4.81 -5.62 -17.27
CA PRO A 180 5.47 -4.33 -17.22
C PRO A 180 4.87 -3.43 -16.14
N LEU A 181 5.68 -2.66 -15.42
CA LEU A 181 5.18 -1.83 -14.31
C LEU A 181 4.11 -0.81 -14.73
N ASN A 182 4.13 -0.34 -15.98
CA ASN A 182 3.13 0.62 -16.48
C ASN A 182 1.73 0.00 -16.67
N THR A 183 1.56 -1.32 -16.57
CA THR A 183 0.23 -1.96 -16.64
C THR A 183 -0.50 -1.95 -15.30
N PHE A 184 0.15 -1.54 -14.21
CA PHE A 184 -0.49 -1.41 -12.90
C PHE A 184 -0.95 0.03 -12.66
N LEU A 185 -2.26 0.26 -12.76
CA LEU A 185 -2.86 1.58 -12.65
C LEU A 185 -3.54 1.77 -11.29
N GLY A 186 -3.41 2.97 -10.70
CA GLY A 186 -4.28 3.31 -9.57
C GLY A 186 -5.76 3.29 -9.98
N PRO A 187 -6.70 3.00 -9.07
CA PRO A 187 -8.12 2.94 -9.41
C PRO A 187 -8.61 4.25 -10.03
N HIS A 188 -8.00 5.39 -9.68
CA HIS A 188 -8.29 6.71 -10.25
C HIS A 188 -7.45 7.12 -11.47
N LYS A 189 -6.57 6.26 -11.96
CA LYS A 189 -5.72 6.47 -13.15
C LYS A 189 -4.79 7.69 -13.07
N ALA A 190 -4.56 8.21 -11.85
CA ALA A 190 -3.70 9.36 -11.63
C ALA A 190 -2.21 9.04 -11.73
N GLU A 191 -1.85 7.76 -11.55
CA GLU A 191 -0.49 7.26 -11.61
C GLU A 191 -0.51 5.76 -11.96
N ASN A 192 0.59 5.28 -12.51
CA ASN A 192 0.91 3.85 -12.63
C ASN A 192 2.16 3.50 -11.79
N LEU A 193 2.49 2.21 -11.65
CA LEU A 193 3.64 1.77 -10.84
C LEU A 193 4.98 2.27 -11.41
N LEU A 194 5.13 2.32 -12.73
CA LEU A 194 6.34 2.86 -13.37
C LEU A 194 6.53 4.34 -12.98
N ASP A 195 5.52 5.18 -13.18
CA ASP A 195 5.56 6.60 -12.81
C ASP A 195 5.94 6.79 -11.34
N ARG A 196 5.40 5.93 -10.45
CA ARG A 196 5.70 6.00 -9.02
C ARG A 196 7.15 5.64 -8.72
N THR A 197 7.68 4.58 -9.34
CA THR A 197 9.10 4.18 -9.17
C THR A 197 10.05 5.25 -9.68
N GLU A 198 9.78 5.84 -10.85
CA GLU A 198 10.59 6.95 -11.36
C GLU A 198 10.50 8.20 -10.47
N ARG A 199 9.32 8.48 -9.91
CA ARG A 199 9.17 9.60 -8.96
C ARG A 199 10.01 9.37 -7.72
N LEU A 200 10.00 8.17 -7.15
CA LEU A 200 10.83 7.82 -5.99
C LEU A 200 12.32 7.94 -6.32
N GLN A 201 12.76 7.45 -7.48
CA GLN A 201 14.14 7.62 -7.93
C GLN A 201 14.56 9.09 -8.01
N ARG A 202 13.66 9.99 -8.42
CA ARG A 202 13.91 11.45 -8.42
C ARG A 202 13.94 12.01 -6.99
N GLN A 203 12.98 11.63 -6.15
CA GLN A 203 12.92 12.09 -4.75
C GLN A 203 14.16 11.67 -3.95
N LEU A 204 14.64 10.44 -4.12
CA LEU A 204 15.86 9.95 -3.47
C LEU A 204 17.15 10.68 -3.90
N ARG A 205 17.12 11.47 -4.98
CA ARG A 205 18.24 12.35 -5.34
C ARG A 205 18.26 13.64 -4.51
N LEU A 206 17.19 13.94 -3.76
CA LEU A 206 17.10 15.15 -2.94
C LEU A 206 18.24 15.24 -1.93
N SER A 207 18.68 14.13 -1.36
CA SER A 207 19.86 14.07 -0.47
C SER A 207 21.17 14.53 -1.11
N LYS A 208 21.22 14.69 -2.45
CA LYS A 208 22.39 15.22 -3.18
C LYS A 208 22.29 16.71 -3.45
N GLU A 209 21.15 17.35 -3.17
CA GLU A 209 20.96 18.78 -3.38
C GLU A 209 21.74 19.57 -2.30
N PRO A 210 22.49 20.64 -2.66
CA PRO A 210 23.24 21.42 -1.69
C PRO A 210 22.39 22.02 -0.56
N ALA A 211 21.13 22.38 -0.86
CA ALA A 211 20.21 22.87 0.15
C ALA A 211 19.78 21.78 1.13
N ALA A 212 19.66 20.54 0.67
CA ALA A 212 19.32 19.40 1.49
C ALA A 212 20.50 18.96 2.36
N MET A 213 21.73 18.99 1.82
CA MET A 213 22.95 18.68 2.58
C MET A 213 23.12 19.60 3.80
N ARG A 214 22.78 20.89 3.68
CA ARG A 214 22.81 21.81 4.84
C ARG A 214 21.84 21.39 5.95
N ILE A 215 20.63 21.00 5.58
CA ILE A 215 19.64 20.48 6.53
C ILE A 215 20.16 19.20 7.20
N ILE A 216 20.77 18.30 6.43
CA ILE A 216 21.36 17.07 6.95
C ILE A 216 22.51 17.37 7.92
N GLU A 217 23.43 18.27 7.56
CA GLU A 217 24.55 18.69 8.43
C GLU A 217 24.04 19.34 9.73
N GLU A 218 23.04 20.21 9.65
CA GLU A 218 22.44 20.90 10.80
C GLU A 218 21.74 19.95 11.78
N ASN A 219 21.13 18.86 11.29
CA ASN A 219 20.36 17.95 12.12
C ASN A 219 21.17 16.73 12.60
N PHE A 220 22.15 16.25 11.84
CA PHE A 220 22.81 14.96 12.10
C PHE A 220 24.32 15.05 12.31
N GLU A 221 24.93 16.25 12.27
CA GLU A 221 26.39 16.43 12.32
C GLU A 221 27.12 15.55 11.26
N ALA A 222 26.43 15.29 10.14
CA ALA A 222 26.72 14.20 9.20
C ALA A 222 27.75 14.56 8.13
N SER A 223 28.65 15.51 8.37
CA SER A 223 29.62 16.01 7.37
C SER A 223 30.56 14.92 6.82
N GLU A 224 30.68 13.78 7.50
CA GLU A 224 31.45 12.61 7.06
C GLU A 224 30.63 11.30 7.00
N MET A 225 29.31 11.34 7.15
CA MET A 225 28.48 10.13 7.13
C MET A 225 28.11 9.72 5.70
N GLU A 226 28.12 8.43 5.41
CA GLU A 226 27.54 7.91 4.18
C GLU A 226 26.01 8.01 4.27
N ILE A 227 25.40 8.68 3.29
CA ILE A 227 23.93 8.76 3.17
C ILE A 227 23.45 7.62 2.27
N LYS A 228 22.76 6.64 2.86
CA LYS A 228 22.09 5.57 2.12
C LYS A 228 20.68 6.03 1.76
N THR A 229 20.24 5.73 0.54
CA THR A 229 18.89 6.07 0.07
C THR A 229 18.07 4.80 -0.11
N MET A 230 16.86 4.77 0.46
CA MET A 230 15.96 3.61 0.43
C MET A 230 14.55 4.02 0.00
N ALA A 231 13.95 3.23 -0.90
CA ALA A 231 12.54 3.34 -1.23
C ALA A 231 11.69 2.28 -0.53
N HIS A 232 10.51 2.67 -0.07
CA HIS A 232 9.49 1.78 0.46
C HIS A 232 8.22 1.94 -0.38
N ILE A 233 7.83 0.87 -1.08
CA ILE A 233 6.66 0.79 -1.94
C ILE A 233 5.80 -0.36 -1.47
N GLN A 234 4.95 -0.11 -0.48
CA GLN A 234 4.04 -1.10 0.09
C GLN A 234 2.63 -0.99 -0.51
N GLY A 235 1.76 -1.96 -0.20
CA GLY A 235 0.36 -1.97 -0.62
C GLY A 235 -0.05 -3.26 -1.30
N TYR A 236 -0.91 -3.15 -2.32
CA TYR A 236 -1.51 -4.30 -2.99
C TYR A 236 -1.51 -4.14 -4.51
N LEU A 237 -1.28 -5.24 -5.23
CA LEU A 237 -1.55 -5.37 -6.66
C LEU A 237 -2.80 -6.22 -6.87
N PHE A 238 -3.75 -5.72 -7.64
CA PHE A 238 -5.01 -6.40 -7.90
C PHE A 238 -5.03 -6.93 -9.33
N TYR A 239 -5.48 -8.16 -9.50
CA TYR A 239 -5.57 -8.78 -10.82
C TYR A 239 -7.02 -9.10 -11.18
N HIS A 240 -7.34 -9.17 -12.47
CA HIS A 240 -8.72 -9.48 -12.86
C HIS A 240 -9.16 -10.81 -12.22
N VAL A 241 -10.40 -10.87 -11.72
CA VAL A 241 -10.87 -11.94 -10.83
C VAL A 241 -10.70 -13.36 -11.43
N HIS A 242 -10.91 -13.49 -12.74
CA HIS A 242 -10.71 -14.76 -13.45
C HIS A 242 -9.23 -15.18 -13.48
N PHE A 243 -8.33 -14.22 -13.69
CA PHE A 243 -6.90 -14.47 -13.68
C PHE A 243 -6.43 -14.82 -12.27
N TRP A 244 -6.87 -14.06 -11.26
CA TRP A 244 -6.56 -14.27 -9.85
C TRP A 244 -6.98 -15.68 -9.39
N ALA A 245 -8.21 -16.11 -9.72
CA ALA A 245 -8.73 -17.43 -9.34
C ALA A 245 -7.94 -18.59 -9.98
N GLN A 246 -7.44 -18.41 -11.20
CA GLN A 246 -6.68 -19.43 -11.93
C GLN A 246 -5.21 -19.53 -11.49
N HIS A 247 -4.61 -18.45 -10.98
CA HIS A 247 -3.16 -18.33 -10.83
C HIS A 247 -2.65 -18.25 -9.38
N HIS A 248 -3.41 -18.77 -8.41
CA HIS A 248 -2.94 -18.93 -7.02
C HIS A 248 -1.61 -19.73 -6.88
N CYS A 249 -1.13 -20.36 -7.95
CA CYS A 249 0.02 -21.26 -7.98
C CYS A 249 1.27 -20.75 -8.76
N TYR A 250 1.26 -19.57 -9.39
CA TYR A 250 2.36 -19.15 -10.31
C TYR A 250 3.19 -17.94 -9.89
N LEU A 251 2.98 -17.39 -8.69
CA LEU A 251 3.79 -16.27 -8.19
C LEU A 251 5.20 -16.67 -7.71
N GLU A 252 5.51 -17.97 -7.63
CA GLU A 252 6.80 -18.47 -7.12
C GLU A 252 7.81 -18.86 -8.21
N THR A 253 7.42 -18.86 -9.49
CA THR A 253 8.35 -19.28 -10.55
C THR A 253 9.24 -18.12 -11.02
N SER A 254 10.48 -18.13 -10.55
CA SER A 254 11.57 -17.28 -11.02
C SER A 254 11.91 -17.58 -12.49
N ILE A 255 11.19 -16.95 -13.42
CA ILE A 255 11.59 -16.93 -14.84
C ILE A 255 12.78 -15.96 -14.97
N ALA A 256 13.86 -16.41 -15.62
CA ALA A 256 15.02 -15.58 -15.88
C ALA A 256 14.60 -14.37 -16.73
N PRO A 257 14.93 -13.14 -16.30
CA PRO A 257 14.38 -11.94 -16.92
C PRO A 257 14.93 -11.67 -18.31
N ASP A 258 14.13 -10.95 -19.10
CA ASP A 258 14.66 -10.12 -20.18
C ASP A 258 15.50 -8.99 -19.56
N LYS A 259 16.72 -8.79 -20.07
CA LYS A 259 17.70 -7.80 -19.57
C LYS A 259 17.24 -6.35 -19.75
N THR A 260 16.10 -6.13 -20.41
CA THR A 260 15.55 -4.81 -20.73
C THR A 260 14.68 -4.21 -19.63
N GLN A 261 14.15 -5.01 -18.68
CA GLN A 261 13.37 -4.51 -17.54
C GLN A 261 14.26 -4.35 -16.30
N LEU A 262 14.47 -3.10 -15.86
CA LEU A 262 15.33 -2.75 -14.73
C LEU A 262 14.70 -3.04 -13.35
N LEU A 263 13.37 -3.14 -13.27
CA LEU A 263 12.62 -3.41 -12.03
C LEU A 263 11.58 -4.50 -12.25
N LYS A 264 11.38 -5.33 -11.22
CA LYS A 264 10.49 -6.51 -11.26
C LYS A 264 9.44 -6.44 -10.16
N ILE A 265 8.28 -7.05 -10.40
CA ILE A 265 7.28 -7.25 -9.35
C ILE A 265 7.84 -8.22 -8.30
N ASN A 266 7.70 -7.88 -7.03
CA ASN A 266 8.09 -8.77 -5.94
C ASN A 266 7.15 -9.98 -5.92
N PRO A 267 7.61 -11.24 -6.06
CA PRO A 267 6.74 -12.42 -6.05
C PRO A 267 5.91 -12.57 -4.76
N LYS A 268 6.36 -11.97 -3.66
CA LYS A 268 5.70 -12.03 -2.36
C LYS A 268 4.72 -10.88 -2.12
N HIS A 269 4.57 -9.94 -3.07
CA HIS A 269 3.66 -8.80 -2.92
C HIS A 269 2.25 -9.23 -2.51
N TRP A 270 1.56 -8.37 -1.77
CA TRP A 270 0.17 -8.65 -1.41
C TRP A 270 -0.72 -8.40 -2.61
N HIS A 271 -1.67 -9.31 -2.83
CA HIS A 271 -2.50 -9.27 -4.02
C HIS A 271 -3.97 -9.53 -3.72
N GLY A 272 -4.83 -8.97 -4.56
CA GLY A 272 -6.27 -9.15 -4.53
C GLY A 272 -6.83 -9.32 -5.94
N TRP A 273 -8.15 -9.38 -6.05
CA TRP A 273 -8.83 -9.45 -7.34
C TRP A 273 -9.46 -8.11 -7.72
N TRP A 274 -9.83 -7.94 -8.98
CA TRP A 274 -10.73 -6.87 -9.39
C TRP A 274 -11.71 -7.37 -10.45
N VAL A 275 -12.90 -6.80 -10.49
CA VAL A 275 -13.96 -7.15 -11.43
C VAL A 275 -14.75 -5.92 -11.82
N HIS A 276 -15.39 -5.95 -12.99
CA HIS A 276 -16.35 -4.93 -13.35
C HIS A 276 -17.66 -5.08 -12.58
N ALA A 277 -18.31 -3.94 -12.30
CA ALA A 277 -19.59 -3.91 -11.59
C ALA A 277 -20.68 -4.74 -12.28
N GLY A 278 -20.71 -4.79 -13.62
CA GLY A 278 -21.69 -5.63 -14.34
C GLY A 278 -21.35 -7.12 -14.34
N ASP A 279 -20.11 -7.48 -13.99
CA ASP A 279 -19.66 -8.87 -13.92
C ASP A 279 -19.57 -9.37 -12.47
N VAL A 280 -20.05 -8.59 -11.49
CA VAL A 280 -19.96 -8.91 -10.05
C VAL A 280 -20.65 -10.22 -9.68
N HIS A 281 -21.59 -10.70 -10.49
CA HIS A 281 -22.26 -11.99 -10.29
C HIS A 281 -21.28 -13.18 -10.26
N VAL A 282 -20.13 -13.07 -10.94
CA VAL A 282 -19.07 -14.11 -10.92
C VAL A 282 -18.56 -14.41 -9.51
N LEU A 283 -18.67 -13.44 -8.59
CA LEU A 283 -18.25 -13.61 -7.21
C LEU A 283 -19.05 -14.70 -6.49
N GLY A 284 -20.30 -14.96 -6.88
CA GLY A 284 -21.12 -16.02 -6.28
C GLY A 284 -20.61 -17.42 -6.60
N GLU A 285 -20.02 -17.61 -7.78
CA GLU A 285 -19.42 -18.88 -8.19
C GLU A 285 -18.04 -19.10 -7.56
N LEU A 286 -17.24 -18.02 -7.48
CA LEU A 286 -15.87 -18.08 -6.97
C LEU A 286 -15.79 -18.09 -5.44
N PHE A 287 -16.75 -17.45 -4.76
CA PHE A 287 -16.76 -17.25 -3.31
C PHE A 287 -18.12 -17.67 -2.71
N PRO A 288 -18.50 -18.96 -2.83
CA PRO A 288 -19.81 -19.42 -2.42
C PRO A 288 -19.99 -19.30 -0.90
N GLY A 289 -21.09 -18.65 -0.49
CA GLY A 289 -21.44 -18.45 0.92
C GLY A 289 -20.75 -17.26 1.59
N SER A 290 -19.85 -16.56 0.90
CA SER A 290 -19.19 -15.37 1.43
C SER A 290 -20.14 -14.18 1.52
N LYS A 291 -19.84 -13.27 2.45
CA LYS A 291 -20.49 -11.97 2.59
C LYS A 291 -19.53 -10.85 2.17
N TRP A 292 -20.07 -9.67 1.91
CA TRP A 292 -19.28 -8.56 1.36
C TRP A 292 -19.33 -7.34 2.26
N HIS A 293 -18.18 -6.73 2.50
CA HIS A 293 -18.09 -5.45 3.20
C HIS A 293 -17.41 -4.41 2.31
N VAL A 294 -18.02 -3.23 2.15
CA VAL A 294 -17.42 -2.11 1.41
C VAL A 294 -16.40 -1.42 2.31
N VAL A 295 -15.12 -1.59 2.02
CA VAL A 295 -14.03 -1.11 2.89
C VAL A 295 -13.81 0.40 2.74
N PRO A 296 -13.99 1.20 3.80
CA PRO A 296 -13.70 2.63 3.76
C PRO A 296 -12.22 2.89 3.44
N LYS A 297 -11.93 3.97 2.70
CA LYS A 297 -10.58 4.26 2.17
C LYS A 297 -9.47 4.27 3.22
N LEU A 298 -9.74 4.76 4.43
CA LEU A 298 -8.75 4.78 5.52
C LEU A 298 -8.48 3.38 6.13
N ARG A 299 -9.34 2.40 5.88
CA ARG A 299 -9.22 1.02 6.35
C ARG A 299 -8.66 0.06 5.28
N TRP A 300 -8.06 0.60 4.22
CA TRP A 300 -7.53 -0.21 3.11
C TRP A 300 -6.21 -0.92 3.44
N LEU A 301 -5.50 -0.58 4.51
CA LEU A 301 -4.18 -1.17 4.80
C LEU A 301 -4.33 -2.65 5.20
N SER A 302 -4.86 -2.89 6.39
CA SER A 302 -4.90 -4.22 7.01
C SER A 302 -6.20 -4.99 6.74
N PRO A 303 -6.26 -6.29 7.06
CA PRO A 303 -7.48 -7.10 6.95
C PRO A 303 -8.65 -6.54 7.78
N VAL A 304 -9.86 -6.66 7.25
CA VAL A 304 -11.10 -6.38 7.99
C VAL A 304 -11.39 -7.55 8.94
N VAL A 305 -11.65 -7.20 10.19
CA VAL A 305 -12.16 -8.11 11.22
C VAL A 305 -13.39 -7.44 11.81
N MET A 306 -14.53 -8.13 11.75
CA MET A 306 -15.78 -7.66 12.34
C MET A 306 -16.17 -8.56 13.50
N ILE A 307 -16.29 -7.95 14.67
CA ILE A 307 -16.76 -8.59 15.90
C ILE A 307 -18.30 -8.59 15.92
N SER A 308 -18.87 -9.46 16.75
CA SER A 308 -20.32 -9.64 16.87
C SER A 308 -21.05 -8.31 17.08
N GLY A 309 -22.18 -8.14 16.39
CA GLY A 309 -23.03 -6.94 16.47
C GLY A 309 -22.85 -5.92 15.35
N HIS A 310 -22.04 -6.23 14.33
CA HIS A 310 -21.86 -5.42 13.11
C HIS A 310 -22.24 -6.17 11.83
N GLU A 311 -23.08 -7.21 11.96
CA GLU A 311 -23.48 -8.07 10.84
C GLU A 311 -24.33 -7.33 9.80
N GLU A 312 -24.97 -6.22 10.18
CA GLU A 312 -25.70 -5.34 9.28
C GLU A 312 -24.81 -4.62 8.25
N GLU A 313 -23.49 -4.53 8.50
CA GLU A 313 -22.52 -3.99 7.54
C GLU A 313 -22.10 -5.03 6.48
N LEU A 314 -22.58 -6.28 6.59
CA LEU A 314 -22.35 -7.36 5.65
C LEU A 314 -23.47 -7.46 4.62
N LEU A 315 -23.10 -7.35 3.35
CA LEU A 315 -23.99 -7.51 2.22
C LEU A 315 -24.02 -8.98 1.77
N SER A 316 -25.21 -9.49 1.47
CA SER A 316 -25.30 -10.66 0.59
C SER A 316 -24.82 -10.28 -0.82
N LEU A 317 -24.60 -11.28 -1.69
CA LEU A 317 -24.29 -10.98 -3.09
C LEU A 317 -25.42 -10.23 -3.80
N GLU A 318 -26.68 -10.56 -3.47
CA GLU A 318 -27.86 -9.88 -4.02
C GLU A 318 -27.90 -8.41 -3.56
N ASP A 319 -27.71 -8.15 -2.26
CA ASP A 319 -27.66 -6.77 -1.73
C ASP A 319 -26.48 -5.97 -2.33
N LEU A 320 -25.34 -6.63 -2.56
CA LEU A 320 -24.18 -6.01 -3.20
C LEU A 320 -24.51 -5.61 -4.65
N ILE A 321 -25.14 -6.48 -5.43
CA ILE A 321 -25.57 -6.22 -6.81
C ILE A 321 -26.55 -5.04 -6.85
N ASP A 322 -27.54 -5.04 -5.95
CA ASP A 322 -28.53 -3.97 -5.86
C ASP A 322 -27.87 -2.62 -5.49
N MET A 323 -26.95 -2.62 -4.52
CA MET A 323 -26.19 -1.44 -4.13
C MET A 323 -25.36 -0.89 -5.29
N LEU A 324 -24.63 -1.76 -6.01
CA LEU A 324 -23.82 -1.35 -7.17
C LEU A 324 -24.69 -0.78 -8.30
N SER A 325 -25.87 -1.36 -8.52
CA SER A 325 -26.82 -0.89 -9.53
C SER A 325 -27.37 0.50 -9.20
N GLN A 326 -27.75 0.73 -7.93
CA GLN A 326 -28.17 2.05 -7.45
C GLN A 326 -27.04 3.08 -7.57
N LEU A 327 -25.82 2.69 -7.18
CA LEU A 327 -24.64 3.56 -7.28
C LEU A 327 -24.30 3.91 -8.73
N ALA A 328 -24.47 2.97 -9.67
CA ALA A 328 -24.27 3.21 -11.09
C ALA A 328 -25.30 4.23 -11.63
N MET A 329 -26.58 4.09 -11.25
CA MET A 329 -27.63 5.05 -11.62
C MET A 329 -27.36 6.45 -11.08
N ASP A 330 -27.01 6.58 -9.80
CA ASP A 330 -26.76 7.88 -9.16
C ASP A 330 -25.50 8.56 -9.69
N SER A 331 -24.44 7.78 -9.90
CA SER A 331 -23.17 8.29 -10.44
C SER A 331 -23.33 8.77 -11.88
N SER A 332 -24.19 8.11 -12.68
CA SER A 332 -24.48 8.52 -14.06
C SER A 332 -25.19 9.87 -14.10
N LYS A 333 -26.17 10.10 -13.20
CA LYS A 333 -26.88 11.38 -13.09
C LYS A 333 -25.97 12.54 -12.68
N ARG A 334 -24.96 12.27 -11.84
CA ARG A 334 -24.07 13.29 -11.25
C ARG A 334 -22.75 13.46 -11.97
N GLY A 335 -22.46 12.62 -12.98
CA GLY A 335 -21.15 12.58 -13.64
C GLY A 335 -20.02 12.09 -12.71
N THR A 336 -20.34 11.39 -11.62
CA THR A 336 -19.40 10.96 -10.58
C THR A 336 -19.05 9.48 -10.69
N TRP A 337 -18.94 8.95 -11.91
CA TRP A 337 -18.62 7.53 -12.21
C TRP A 337 -17.45 6.94 -11.40
N ARG A 338 -16.46 7.75 -11.02
CA ARG A 338 -15.33 7.33 -10.16
C ARG A 338 -15.75 6.89 -8.75
N GLN A 339 -16.95 7.23 -8.28
CA GLN A 339 -17.52 6.78 -7.01
C GLN A 339 -17.95 5.31 -7.03
N GLN A 340 -18.08 4.71 -8.21
CA GLN A 340 -18.38 3.28 -8.38
C GLN A 340 -17.17 2.36 -8.11
N ARG A 341 -16.01 2.94 -7.82
CA ARG A 341 -14.77 2.19 -7.56
C ARG A 341 -14.66 1.89 -6.08
N LEU A 342 -15.01 0.67 -5.71
CA LEU A 342 -15.12 0.24 -4.32
C LEU A 342 -14.10 -0.87 -4.05
N LEU A 343 -13.44 -0.80 -2.89
CA LEU A 343 -12.71 -1.95 -2.36
C LEU A 343 -13.69 -2.77 -1.52
N LEU A 344 -13.79 -4.06 -1.82
CA LEU A 344 -14.59 -5.03 -1.10
C LEU A 344 -13.69 -5.97 -0.32
N ALA A 345 -14.10 -6.28 0.91
CA ALA A 345 -13.61 -7.39 1.68
C ALA A 345 -14.60 -8.57 1.51
N GLU A 346 -14.07 -9.72 1.11
CA GLU A 346 -14.77 -11.00 1.19
C GLU A 346 -14.71 -11.46 2.64
N MET A 347 -15.86 -11.59 3.28
CA MET A 347 -15.98 -11.91 4.70
C MET A 347 -16.47 -13.35 4.87
N THR A 348 -15.75 -14.14 5.66
CA THR A 348 -16.16 -15.49 6.06
C THR A 348 -16.24 -15.60 7.58
N PRO A 349 -17.12 -16.45 8.14
CA PRO A 349 -17.11 -16.73 9.56
C PRO A 349 -15.75 -17.30 9.97
N ASN A 350 -15.23 -16.89 11.12
CA ASN A 350 -14.02 -17.49 11.68
C ASN A 350 -14.41 -18.70 12.55
N PRO A 351 -14.06 -19.94 12.15
CA PRO A 351 -14.42 -21.13 12.92
C PRO A 351 -13.58 -21.29 14.20
N ASP A 352 -12.43 -20.62 14.29
CA ASP A 352 -11.47 -20.75 15.41
C ASP A 352 -11.68 -19.68 16.50
N LEU A 353 -12.54 -18.69 16.25
CA LEU A 353 -12.92 -17.65 17.22
C LEU A 353 -14.37 -17.88 17.69
N HIS A 354 -14.78 -17.14 18.73
CA HIS A 354 -16.16 -17.18 19.23
C HIS A 354 -17.19 -16.91 18.12
N ASP A 355 -18.38 -17.48 18.26
CA ASP A 355 -19.50 -17.28 17.34
C ASP A 355 -19.73 -15.78 17.06
N GLY A 356 -19.92 -15.45 15.77
CA GLY A 356 -20.21 -14.08 15.32
C GLY A 356 -18.99 -13.21 14.97
N VAL A 357 -17.77 -13.77 14.94
CA VAL A 357 -16.61 -13.08 14.36
C VAL A 357 -16.47 -13.39 12.87
N TRP A 358 -16.47 -12.34 12.05
CA TRP A 358 -16.20 -12.41 10.63
C TRP A 358 -14.79 -11.90 10.33
N ILE A 359 -14.04 -12.67 9.55
CA ILE A 359 -12.71 -12.29 9.09
C ILE A 359 -12.71 -12.14 7.58
N GLU A 360 -11.92 -11.21 7.10
CA GLU A 360 -11.64 -11.10 5.68
C GLU A 360 -10.86 -12.34 5.22
N SER A 361 -11.29 -12.97 4.12
CA SER A 361 -10.59 -14.09 3.46
C SER A 361 -9.85 -13.64 2.20
N SER A 362 -10.37 -12.62 1.52
CA SER A 362 -9.76 -11.95 0.40
C SER A 362 -10.30 -10.53 0.24
N ARG A 363 -9.69 -9.74 -0.65
CA ARG A 363 -10.19 -8.43 -1.06
C ARG A 363 -10.10 -8.23 -2.55
N GLY A 364 -10.98 -7.37 -3.04
CA GLY A 364 -10.88 -6.92 -4.40
C GLY A 364 -11.62 -5.64 -4.74
N PHE A 365 -11.26 -5.08 -5.88
CA PHE A 365 -11.92 -3.89 -6.40
C PHE A 365 -13.11 -4.26 -7.29
N VAL A 366 -14.23 -3.57 -7.09
CA VAL A 366 -15.25 -3.42 -8.12
C VAL A 366 -15.03 -2.08 -8.80
N VAL A 367 -15.01 -2.08 -10.14
CA VAL A 367 -14.83 -0.88 -10.97
C VAL A 367 -15.97 -0.75 -11.98
N GLU A 368 -16.20 0.45 -12.49
CA GLU A 368 -17.22 0.68 -13.51
C GLU A 368 -16.95 -0.10 -14.81
N GLN A 369 -17.99 -0.37 -15.61
CA GLN A 369 -17.87 -1.18 -16.85
C GLN A 369 -16.91 -0.61 -17.90
N GLY A 370 -16.63 0.69 -17.86
CA GLY A 370 -15.69 1.33 -18.79
C GLY A 370 -14.22 1.27 -18.36
N TRP A 371 -13.91 0.83 -17.14
CA TRP A 371 -12.54 0.87 -16.63
C TRP A 371 -11.60 -0.08 -17.43
N PRO A 372 -10.33 0.24 -17.70
CA PRO A 372 -9.62 1.48 -17.41
C PRO A 372 -9.85 2.58 -18.46
N GLN A 373 -10.65 2.33 -19.50
CA GLN A 373 -11.05 3.37 -20.45
C GLN A 373 -11.95 4.41 -19.76
N GLU A 374 -12.21 5.54 -20.42
CA GLU A 374 -13.26 6.44 -19.94
C GLU A 374 -14.62 5.85 -20.33
N PRO A 375 -15.64 5.91 -19.44
CA PRO A 375 -16.97 5.47 -19.82
C PRO A 375 -17.44 6.29 -21.03
N LEU A 376 -17.85 5.60 -22.09
CA LEU A 376 -18.53 6.25 -23.22
C LEU A 376 -19.74 7.01 -22.66
N PRO A 377 -19.96 8.28 -23.03
CA PRO A 377 -21.17 8.97 -22.64
C PRO A 377 -22.39 8.15 -23.10
N LEU A 378 -23.36 7.96 -22.21
CA LEU A 378 -24.69 7.46 -22.59
C LEU A 378 -25.26 8.46 -23.60
N GLY A 379 -25.15 8.17 -24.90
CA GLY A 379 -25.55 9.08 -25.97
C GLY A 379 -24.90 8.86 -27.35
N THR A 380 -23.88 8.01 -27.49
CA THR A 380 -23.34 7.64 -28.81
C THR A 380 -23.64 6.17 -29.14
N LEU A 381 -24.93 5.88 -29.32
CA LEU A 381 -25.40 4.79 -30.18
C LEU A 381 -26.40 5.43 -31.14
N GLU A 382 -25.89 5.96 -32.25
CA GLU A 382 -26.63 6.08 -33.51
C GLU A 382 -26.14 4.99 -34.46
#